data_AF-A0A2J0MAS1-F1
#
_entry.id   AF-A0A2J0MAS1-F1
#
_cell.length_a   1.000
_cell.length_b   1.000
_cell.length_c   1.000
_cell.angle_alpha   90.00
_cell.angle_beta   90.00
_cell.angle_gamma   90.00
#
_symmetry.space_group_name_H-M   'P 1'
#
loop_
_entity.id
_entity.type
_entity.pdbx_description
1 polymer ?
#
loop_
_entity_poly.entity_id
_entity_poly.type
_entity_poly.pdbx_seq_one_letter_code
_entity_poly.pdbx_strand_id
1 'polypeptide(L)'
;MWIPKLIKELRLVLVISRDVCRAALKERVMYGFLLIAFLFILMANVPFVVKDPKVFGPQRPEASALQIGFMSINVFTILISIFVSLNTLQSFFSRERLGLLLSKPVRRVLILEGAILGLFEMVFLNWFLMTAGVWLVIFSQTREWGFYIWTGMSVTALMALLYVALVVFFYCIIPNTMAGIMAVLLIIAGFGVPMARQAISLTLPPGFVSSSLAFGLDCIPQINSLWGVSMQYLKFFNLNISATPIIFQTLAVIFVLNIISVLRFRRFCQF
;
A
#
# COMPACT_ATOMS: atom_id res chain seq x y z
N MET A 1 3.72 -19.81 33.38
CA MET A 1 2.29 -19.47 33.28
C MET A 1 1.97 -18.32 32.28
N TRP A 2 2.94 -17.77 31.53
CA TRP A 2 2.73 -16.66 30.58
C TRP A 2 2.34 -17.11 29.15
N ILE A 3 2.84 -18.26 28.71
CA ILE A 3 2.59 -18.85 27.39
C ILE A 3 1.08 -19.07 27.09
N PRO A 4 0.25 -19.64 28.00
CA PRO A 4 -1.16 -19.87 27.70
C PRO A 4 -1.97 -18.58 27.59
N LYS A 5 -1.53 -17.50 28.22
CA LYS A 5 -2.16 -16.18 28.12
C LYS A 5 -1.84 -15.54 26.77
N LEU A 6 -0.58 -15.58 26.34
CA LEU A 6 -0.13 -15.06 25.04
C LEU A 6 -0.81 -15.76 23.86
N ILE A 7 -0.96 -17.09 23.92
CA ILE A 7 -1.64 -17.88 22.87
C ILE A 7 -3.14 -17.54 22.77
N LYS A 8 -3.81 -17.22 23.89
CA LYS A 8 -5.21 -16.78 23.88
C LYS A 8 -5.36 -15.40 23.25
N GLU A 9 -4.50 -14.45 23.61
CA GLU A 9 -4.49 -13.10 23.04
C GLU A 9 -4.23 -13.15 21.52
N LEU A 10 -3.23 -13.94 21.07
CA LEU A 10 -2.93 -14.15 19.65
C LEU A 10 -4.12 -14.72 18.88
N ARG A 11 -4.77 -15.76 19.41
CA ARG A 11 -5.98 -16.33 18.76
C ARG A 11 -7.09 -15.31 18.66
N LEU A 12 -7.26 -14.45 19.67
CA LEU A 12 -8.27 -13.42 19.67
C LEU A 12 -7.98 -12.33 18.62
N VAL A 13 -6.73 -11.89 18.49
CA VAL A 13 -6.29 -10.98 17.41
C VAL A 13 -6.59 -11.57 16.03
N LEU A 14 -6.30 -12.85 15.84
CA LEU A 14 -6.50 -13.54 14.56
C LEU A 14 -7.98 -13.67 14.20
N VAL A 15 -8.85 -13.91 15.19
CA VAL A 15 -10.30 -13.94 14.99
C VAL A 15 -10.83 -12.55 14.61
N ILE A 16 -10.42 -11.51 15.34
CA ILE A 16 -10.81 -10.12 15.01
C ILE A 16 -10.31 -9.75 13.61
N SER A 17 -9.05 -10.06 13.30
CA SER A 17 -8.44 -9.80 12.00
C SER A 17 -9.22 -10.46 10.87
N ARG A 18 -9.62 -11.73 11.04
CA ARG A 18 -10.40 -12.45 10.02
C ARG A 18 -11.81 -11.86 9.85
N ASP A 19 -12.43 -11.40 10.92
CA ASP A 19 -13.72 -10.71 10.85
C ASP A 19 -13.62 -9.37 10.13
N VAL A 20 -12.57 -8.59 10.41
CA VAL A 20 -12.28 -7.32 9.71
C VAL A 20 -11.97 -7.58 8.24
N CYS A 21 -11.13 -8.57 7.94
CA CYS A 21 -10.81 -8.97 6.57
C CYS A 21 -12.07 -9.39 5.82
N ARG A 22 -12.92 -10.25 6.40
CA ARG A 22 -14.19 -10.66 5.79
C ARG A 22 -15.16 -9.49 5.60
N ALA A 23 -15.17 -8.52 6.51
CA ALA A 23 -15.96 -7.30 6.35
C ALA A 23 -15.46 -6.48 5.17
N ALA A 24 -14.14 -6.24 5.08
CA ALA A 24 -13.50 -5.54 3.97
C ALA A 24 -13.75 -6.22 2.62
N LEU A 25 -13.60 -7.55 2.57
CA LEU A 25 -13.85 -8.37 1.38
C LEU A 25 -15.31 -8.36 0.93
N LYS A 26 -16.27 -8.03 1.81
CA LYS A 26 -17.69 -7.94 1.45
C LYS A 26 -18.08 -6.56 0.92
N GLU A 27 -17.19 -5.57 0.99
CA GLU A 27 -17.49 -4.25 0.45
C GLU A 27 -17.61 -4.30 -1.06
N ARG A 28 -18.72 -3.79 -1.58
CA ARG A 28 -18.98 -3.70 -3.04
C ARG A 28 -17.90 -2.87 -3.74
N VAL A 29 -17.34 -1.88 -3.04
CA VAL A 29 -16.27 -1.01 -3.53
C VAL A 29 -15.02 -1.82 -3.89
N MET A 30 -14.68 -2.83 -3.10
CA MET A 30 -13.52 -3.69 -3.37
C MET A 30 -13.69 -4.45 -4.69
N TYR A 31 -14.82 -5.12 -4.89
CA TYR A 31 -15.09 -5.86 -6.13
C TYR A 31 -15.14 -4.94 -7.34
N GLY A 32 -15.68 -3.73 -7.20
CA GLY A 32 -15.70 -2.73 -8.26
C GLY A 32 -14.29 -2.37 -8.73
N PHE A 33 -13.40 -2.01 -7.80
CA PHE A 33 -12.02 -1.67 -8.17
C PHE A 33 -11.23 -2.87 -8.69
N LEU A 34 -11.43 -4.05 -8.13
CA LEU A 34 -10.76 -5.28 -8.58
C LEU A 34 -11.20 -5.65 -10.01
N LEU A 35 -12.49 -5.54 -10.32
CA LEU A 35 -13.02 -5.77 -11.68
C LEU A 35 -12.43 -4.76 -12.67
N ILE A 36 -12.43 -3.48 -12.33
CA ILE A 36 -11.86 -2.44 -13.20
C ILE A 36 -10.35 -2.68 -13.38
N ALA A 37 -9.62 -3.02 -12.32
CA ALA A 37 -8.20 -3.35 -12.41
C ALA A 37 -7.94 -4.52 -13.35
N PHE A 38 -8.75 -5.59 -13.26
CA PHE A 38 -8.64 -6.74 -14.15
C PHE A 38 -8.95 -6.36 -15.60
N LEU A 39 -9.93 -5.50 -15.83
CA LEU A 39 -10.26 -4.99 -17.16
C LEU A 39 -9.09 -4.19 -17.78
N PHE A 40 -8.41 -3.36 -16.98
CA PHE A 40 -7.22 -2.62 -17.41
C PHE A 40 -6.03 -3.55 -17.68
N ILE A 41 -5.84 -4.58 -16.85
CA ILE A 41 -4.81 -5.61 -17.08
C ILE A 41 -5.09 -6.37 -18.37
N LEU A 42 -6.36 -6.69 -18.67
CA LEU A 42 -6.76 -7.29 -19.94
C LEU A 42 -6.54 -6.34 -21.12
N MET A 43 -6.79 -5.04 -20.97
CA MET A 43 -6.47 -4.05 -22.00
C MET A 43 -4.98 -3.95 -22.29
N ALA A 44 -4.12 -4.33 -21.34
CA ALA A 44 -2.69 -4.47 -21.60
C ALA A 44 -2.36 -5.58 -22.62
N ASN A 45 -3.29 -6.46 -23.01
CA ASN A 45 -3.11 -7.39 -24.12
C ASN A 45 -3.25 -6.74 -25.50
N VAL A 46 -3.90 -5.58 -25.61
CA VAL A 46 -4.18 -4.93 -26.90
C VAL A 46 -2.92 -4.62 -27.73
N PRO A 47 -1.80 -4.16 -27.14
CA PRO A 47 -0.54 -3.93 -27.86
C PRO A 47 0.05 -5.19 -28.52
N PHE A 48 -0.30 -6.39 -28.04
CA PHE A 48 0.18 -7.65 -28.63
C PHE A 48 -0.66 -8.10 -29.81
N VAL A 49 -1.95 -7.75 -29.82
CA VAL A 49 -2.88 -8.06 -30.91
C VAL A 49 -2.66 -7.11 -32.09
N VAL A 50 -2.40 -5.83 -31.78
CA VAL A 50 -2.14 -4.79 -32.78
C VAL A 50 -0.62 -4.71 -32.99
N LYS A 51 -0.06 -5.63 -33.79
CA LYS A 51 1.35 -5.62 -34.24
C LYS A 51 1.63 -4.48 -35.24
N ASP A 52 1.16 -3.26 -34.98
CA ASP A 52 1.40 -2.13 -35.86
C ASP A 52 2.66 -1.36 -35.42
N PRO A 53 3.74 -1.37 -36.23
CA PRO A 53 5.00 -0.70 -35.91
C PRO A 53 4.91 0.84 -35.90
N LYS A 54 3.75 1.41 -36.26
CA LYS A 54 3.52 2.86 -36.29
C LYS A 54 3.16 3.48 -34.93
N VAL A 55 2.75 2.68 -33.94
CA VAL A 55 2.25 3.20 -32.65
C VAL A 55 3.29 3.06 -31.52
N PHE A 56 4.17 2.05 -31.57
CA PHE A 56 5.03 1.69 -30.42
C PHE A 56 6.54 1.99 -30.59
N GLY A 57 6.97 2.62 -31.68
CA GLY A 57 8.38 2.98 -31.88
C GLY A 57 9.34 1.78 -31.79
N PRO A 58 10.66 1.99 -31.58
CA PRO A 58 11.65 0.91 -31.50
C PRO A 58 11.63 0.12 -30.17
N GLN A 59 10.62 0.28 -29.33
CA GLN A 59 10.50 -0.45 -28.06
C GLN A 59 9.77 -1.79 -28.27
N ARG A 60 10.24 -2.84 -27.61
CA ARG A 60 9.64 -4.18 -27.70
C ARG A 60 8.17 -4.10 -27.20
N PRO A 61 7.19 -4.65 -27.94
CA PRO A 61 5.76 -4.61 -27.56
C PRO A 61 5.48 -5.17 -26.15
N GLU A 62 6.28 -6.15 -25.74
CA GLU A 62 6.27 -6.76 -24.41
C GLU A 62 6.48 -5.75 -23.27
N ALA A 63 7.34 -4.75 -23.51
CA ALA A 63 7.63 -3.74 -22.51
C ALA A 63 6.45 -2.76 -22.36
N SER A 64 5.84 -2.31 -23.47
CA SER A 64 4.74 -1.35 -23.40
C SER A 64 3.51 -1.93 -22.68
N ALA A 65 3.18 -3.19 -22.92
CA ALA A 65 2.06 -3.86 -22.26
C ALA A 65 2.28 -4.05 -20.75
N LEU A 66 3.46 -4.55 -20.37
CA LEU A 66 3.76 -4.81 -18.96
C LEU A 66 3.84 -3.47 -18.19
N GLN A 67 4.24 -2.37 -18.84
CA GLN A 67 4.26 -1.03 -18.24
C GLN A 67 2.83 -0.52 -17.95
N ILE A 68 1.91 -0.68 -18.90
CA ILE A 68 0.49 -0.32 -18.72
C ILE A 68 -0.15 -1.15 -17.61
N GLY A 69 0.09 -2.47 -17.60
CA GLY A 69 -0.41 -3.36 -16.55
C GLY A 69 0.14 -3.00 -15.17
N PHE A 70 1.44 -2.73 -15.07
CA PHE A 70 2.10 -2.33 -13.83
C PHE A 70 1.61 -0.97 -13.32
N MET A 71 1.46 0.02 -14.20
CA MET A 71 0.92 1.34 -13.85
C MET A 71 -0.51 1.20 -13.31
N SER A 72 -1.34 0.41 -14.00
CA SER A 72 -2.71 0.13 -13.57
C SER A 72 -2.73 -0.50 -12.18
N ILE A 73 -1.88 -1.49 -11.93
CA ILE A 73 -1.79 -2.12 -10.61
C ILE A 73 -1.51 -1.12 -9.52
N ASN A 74 -0.51 -0.24 -9.69
CA ASN A 74 -0.15 0.71 -8.65
C ASN A 74 -1.28 1.71 -8.38
N VAL A 75 -1.92 2.24 -9.42
CA VAL A 75 -3.05 3.17 -9.28
C VAL A 75 -4.20 2.50 -8.53
N PHE A 76 -4.64 1.31 -8.95
CA PHE A 76 -5.74 0.61 -8.28
C PHE A 76 -5.36 0.15 -6.87
N THR A 77 -4.10 -0.22 -6.63
CA THR A 77 -3.61 -0.56 -5.29
C THR A 77 -3.73 0.63 -4.34
N ILE A 78 -3.38 1.84 -4.78
CA ILE A 78 -3.56 3.07 -4.00
C ILE A 78 -5.05 3.28 -3.70
N LEU A 79 -5.91 3.23 -4.72
CA LEU A 79 -7.34 3.48 -4.55
C LEU A 79 -7.98 2.47 -3.59
N ILE A 80 -7.69 1.17 -3.76
CA ILE A 80 -8.24 0.11 -2.91
C ILE A 80 -7.72 0.26 -1.48
N SER A 81 -6.42 0.49 -1.30
CA SER A 81 -5.81 0.64 0.02
C SER A 81 -6.37 1.83 0.79
N ILE A 82 -6.75 2.92 0.12
CA ILE A 82 -7.33 4.09 0.77
C ILE A 82 -8.82 3.90 1.03
N PHE A 83 -9.62 3.71 -0.03
CA PHE A 83 -11.07 3.73 0.08
C PHE A 83 -11.61 2.55 0.88
N VAL A 84 -11.13 1.34 0.62
CA VAL A 84 -11.62 0.14 1.31
C VAL A 84 -11.16 0.14 2.76
N SER A 85 -9.92 0.56 3.04
CA SER A 85 -9.45 0.65 4.44
C SER A 85 -10.24 1.68 5.24
N LEU A 86 -10.53 2.85 4.67
CA LEU A 86 -11.33 3.88 5.35
C LEU A 86 -12.76 3.41 5.63
N ASN A 87 -13.44 2.85 4.63
CA ASN A 87 -14.82 2.37 4.78
C ASN A 87 -14.88 1.21 5.79
N THR A 88 -13.91 0.30 5.75
CA THR A 88 -13.80 -0.81 6.70
C THR A 88 -13.56 -0.27 8.11
N LEU A 89 -12.66 0.70 8.29
CA LEU A 89 -12.39 1.32 9.59
C LEU A 89 -13.63 2.05 10.11
N GLN A 90 -14.32 2.82 9.28
CA GLN A 90 -15.54 3.54 9.66
C GLN A 90 -16.67 2.59 10.07
N SER A 91 -16.88 1.51 9.33
CA SER A 91 -17.91 0.52 9.67
C SER A 91 -17.55 -0.29 10.92
N PHE A 92 -16.26 -0.60 11.11
CA PHE A 92 -15.78 -1.36 12.26
C PHE A 92 -15.77 -0.55 13.57
N PHE A 93 -15.34 0.71 13.51
CA PHE A 93 -15.36 1.65 14.64
C PHE A 93 -16.68 2.43 14.76
N SER A 94 -17.77 1.93 14.18
CA SER A 94 -19.10 2.46 14.42
C SER A 94 -19.51 2.26 15.89
N ARG A 95 -20.22 3.25 16.47
CA ARG A 95 -20.56 3.30 17.91
C ARG A 95 -21.25 2.04 18.42
N GLU A 96 -22.09 1.41 17.60
CA GLU A 96 -22.83 0.20 17.94
C GLU A 96 -21.92 -1.02 18.12
N ARG A 97 -20.94 -1.21 17.22
CA ARG A 97 -20.00 -2.34 17.31
C ARG A 97 -18.94 -2.14 18.37
N LEU A 98 -18.44 -0.91 18.52
CA LEU A 98 -17.51 -0.55 19.60
C LEU A 98 -18.14 -0.84 20.97
N GLY A 99 -19.39 -0.44 21.19
CA GLY A 99 -20.11 -0.71 22.44
C GLY A 99 -20.25 -2.22 22.74
N LEU A 100 -20.57 -3.02 21.71
CA LEU A 100 -20.66 -4.48 21.85
C LEU A 100 -19.30 -5.14 22.08
N LEU A 101 -18.22 -4.63 21.46
CA LEU A 101 -16.85 -5.13 21.66
C LEU A 101 -16.28 -4.76 23.04
N LEU A 102 -16.58 -3.55 23.54
CA LEU A 102 -16.18 -3.08 24.87
C LEU A 102 -16.93 -3.76 26.02
N SER A 103 -18.10 -4.36 25.76
CA SER A 103 -18.82 -5.16 26.75
C SER A 103 -18.09 -6.46 27.13
N LYS A 104 -17.16 -6.93 26.28
CA LYS A 104 -16.25 -8.04 26.56
C LYS A 104 -14.93 -7.49 27.12
N PRO A 105 -14.26 -8.18 28.06
CA PRO A 105 -13.01 -7.73 28.67
C PRO A 105 -11.81 -7.91 27.72
N VAL A 106 -11.87 -7.28 26.55
CA VAL A 106 -10.82 -7.31 25.52
C VAL A 106 -10.01 -6.02 25.63
N ARG A 107 -8.68 -6.15 25.62
CA ARG A 107 -7.78 -4.99 25.63
C ARG A 107 -7.95 -4.20 24.34
N ARG A 108 -8.13 -2.88 24.47
CA ARG A 108 -8.32 -1.94 23.33
C ARG A 108 -7.23 -2.06 22.26
N VAL A 109 -5.98 -2.29 22.68
CA VAL A 109 -4.83 -2.48 21.77
C VAL A 109 -5.01 -3.71 20.87
N LEU A 110 -5.53 -4.82 21.40
CA LEU A 110 -5.75 -6.04 20.61
C LEU A 110 -6.79 -5.84 19.50
N ILE A 111 -7.79 -4.98 19.73
CA ILE A 111 -8.81 -4.67 18.73
C ILE A 111 -8.18 -3.91 17.56
N LEU A 112 -7.32 -2.93 17.85
CA LEU A 112 -6.62 -2.18 16.80
C LEU A 112 -5.60 -3.04 16.06
N GLU A 113 -4.82 -3.86 16.77
CA GLU A 113 -3.85 -4.78 16.16
C GLU A 113 -4.56 -5.78 15.24
N GLY A 114 -5.69 -6.34 15.67
CA GLY A 114 -6.53 -7.19 14.82
C GLY A 114 -7.04 -6.45 13.58
N ALA A 115 -7.48 -5.20 13.73
CA ALA A 115 -7.93 -4.39 12.60
C ALA A 115 -6.81 -4.10 11.60
N ILE A 116 -5.62 -3.71 12.06
CA ILE A 116 -4.44 -3.49 11.21
C ILE A 116 -4.08 -4.77 10.45
N LEU A 117 -4.02 -5.90 11.15
CA LEU A 117 -3.65 -7.18 10.54
C LEU A 117 -4.70 -7.64 9.52
N GLY A 118 -6.00 -7.45 9.80
CA GLY A 118 -7.09 -7.73 8.85
C GLY A 118 -7.06 -6.86 7.60
N LEU A 119 -6.69 -5.58 7.73
CA LEU A 119 -6.49 -4.68 6.59
C LEU A 119 -5.26 -5.07 5.76
N PHE A 120 -4.16 -5.44 6.41
CA PHE A 120 -2.99 -5.98 5.71
C PHE A 120 -3.30 -7.27 4.96
N GLU A 121 -4.05 -8.19 5.56
CA GLU A 121 -4.47 -9.43 4.89
C GLU A 121 -5.35 -9.13 3.66
N MET A 122 -6.30 -8.20 3.79
CA MET A 122 -7.15 -7.79 2.67
C MET A 122 -6.33 -7.21 1.51
N VAL A 123 -5.44 -6.26 1.81
CA VAL A 123 -4.62 -5.61 0.78
C VAL A 123 -3.64 -6.59 0.15
N PHE A 124 -3.07 -7.50 0.94
CA PHE A 124 -2.21 -8.57 0.43
C PHE A 124 -2.97 -9.50 -0.53
N LEU A 125 -4.19 -9.90 -0.17
CA LEU A 125 -5.02 -10.75 -1.03
C LEU A 125 -5.38 -10.05 -2.35
N ASN A 126 -5.71 -8.76 -2.29
CA ASN A 126 -5.98 -7.97 -3.48
C ASN A 126 -4.75 -7.83 -4.38
N TRP A 127 -3.59 -7.48 -3.80
CA TRP A 127 -2.32 -7.42 -4.52
C TRP A 127 -1.97 -8.77 -5.16
N PHE A 128 -2.16 -9.87 -4.43
CA PHE A 128 -1.89 -11.21 -4.93
C PHE A 128 -2.77 -11.54 -6.14
N LEU A 129 -4.06 -11.18 -6.08
CA LEU A 129 -5.02 -11.44 -7.16
C LEU A 129 -4.72 -10.59 -8.41
N MET A 130 -4.35 -9.31 -8.23
CA MET A 130 -3.91 -8.45 -9.33
C MET A 130 -2.59 -8.93 -9.94
N THR A 131 -1.66 -9.39 -9.12
CA THR A 131 -0.37 -9.97 -9.56
C THR A 131 -0.60 -11.26 -10.34
N ALA A 132 -1.48 -12.13 -9.86
CA ALA A 132 -1.88 -13.34 -10.57
C ALA A 132 -2.51 -13.02 -11.93
N GLY A 133 -3.31 -11.94 -12.02
CA GLY A 133 -3.88 -11.47 -13.29
C GLY A 133 -2.82 -11.09 -14.33
N VAL A 134 -1.83 -10.28 -13.94
CA VAL A 134 -0.71 -9.93 -14.85
C VAL A 134 0.13 -11.15 -15.20
N TRP A 135 0.36 -12.03 -14.24
CA TRP A 135 1.11 -13.25 -14.46
C TRP A 135 0.42 -14.17 -15.47
N LEU A 136 -0.90 -14.32 -15.38
CA LEU A 136 -1.72 -15.09 -16.33
C LEU A 136 -1.67 -14.48 -17.73
N VAL A 137 -1.77 -13.15 -17.83
CA VAL A 137 -1.65 -12.42 -19.10
C VAL A 137 -0.31 -12.72 -19.78
N ILE A 138 0.80 -12.58 -19.06
CA ILE A 138 2.14 -12.80 -19.61
C ILE A 138 2.36 -14.27 -19.99
N PHE A 139 1.91 -15.19 -19.14
CA PHE A 139 2.00 -16.63 -19.39
C PHE A 139 1.24 -17.02 -20.66
N SER A 140 0.09 -16.42 -20.92
CA SER A 140 -0.71 -16.70 -22.12
C SER A 140 0.01 -16.35 -23.44
N GLN A 141 0.98 -15.43 -23.40
CA GLN A 141 1.64 -14.90 -24.60
C GLN A 141 3.06 -15.39 -24.79
N THR A 142 3.88 -15.29 -23.74
CA THR A 142 5.32 -15.59 -23.82
C THR A 142 5.62 -17.05 -23.56
N ARG A 143 4.70 -17.79 -22.90
CA ARG A 143 4.91 -19.15 -22.36
C ARG A 143 6.13 -19.28 -21.45
N GLU A 144 6.75 -18.18 -21.03
CA GLU A 144 7.92 -18.16 -20.17
C GLU A 144 7.56 -17.77 -18.72
N TRP A 145 8.28 -18.38 -17.77
CA TRP A 145 8.14 -18.09 -16.35
C TRP A 145 9.03 -16.89 -16.00
N GLY A 146 8.49 -15.69 -16.15
CA GLY A 146 9.18 -14.44 -15.81
C GLY A 146 9.33 -14.22 -14.30
N PHE A 147 10.34 -14.83 -13.66
CA PHE A 147 10.61 -14.63 -12.22
C PHE A 147 10.87 -13.17 -11.83
N TYR A 148 11.32 -12.33 -12.79
CA TYR A 148 11.54 -10.90 -12.58
C TYR A 148 10.26 -10.14 -12.16
N ILE A 149 9.09 -10.63 -12.60
CA ILE A 149 7.78 -10.03 -12.27
C ILE A 149 7.57 -10.07 -10.75
N TRP A 150 7.95 -11.17 -10.11
CA TRP A 150 7.76 -11.36 -8.68
C TRP A 150 8.55 -10.33 -7.85
N THR A 151 9.76 -9.99 -8.28
CA THR A 151 10.59 -8.98 -7.61
C THR A 151 9.98 -7.58 -7.71
N GLY A 152 9.52 -7.15 -8.89
CA GLY A 152 8.84 -5.86 -9.06
C GLY A 152 7.54 -5.79 -8.25
N MET A 153 6.72 -6.83 -8.33
CA MET A 153 5.45 -6.88 -7.60
C MET A 153 5.65 -6.89 -6.07
N SER A 154 6.73 -7.46 -5.54
CA SER A 154 6.99 -7.42 -4.10
C SER A 154 7.16 -5.99 -3.56
N VAL A 155 7.70 -5.08 -4.37
CA VAL A 155 7.84 -3.65 -4.02
C VAL A 155 6.48 -2.96 -4.00
N THR A 156 5.56 -3.34 -4.91
CA THR A 156 4.20 -2.79 -4.89
C THR A 156 3.39 -3.30 -3.71
N ALA A 157 3.60 -4.54 -3.26
CA ALA A 157 3.03 -5.04 -2.01
C ALA A 157 3.48 -4.20 -0.81
N LEU A 158 4.77 -3.88 -0.74
CA LEU A 158 5.32 -3.04 0.33
C LEU A 158 4.69 -1.64 0.33
N MET A 159 4.49 -1.05 -0.86
CA MET A 159 3.77 0.22 -0.99
C MET A 159 2.32 0.12 -0.53
N ALA A 160 1.63 -0.97 -0.84
CA ALA A 160 0.25 -1.19 -0.41
C ALA A 160 0.14 -1.21 1.12
N LEU A 161 1.08 -1.90 1.80
CA LEU A 161 1.17 -1.91 3.26
C LEU A 161 1.44 -0.52 3.85
N LEU A 162 2.30 0.27 3.20
CA LEU A 162 2.58 1.65 3.57
C LEU A 162 1.31 2.52 3.51
N TYR A 163 0.51 2.38 2.46
CA TYR A 163 -0.75 3.14 2.32
C TYR A 163 -1.76 2.78 3.41
N VAL A 164 -1.91 1.49 3.74
CA VAL A 164 -2.78 1.05 4.84
C VAL A 164 -2.30 1.62 6.17
N ALA A 165 -1.00 1.52 6.47
CA ALA A 165 -0.44 2.04 7.72
C ALA A 165 -0.67 3.55 7.88
N LEU A 166 -0.54 4.29 6.77
CA LEU A 166 -0.75 5.74 6.71
C LEU A 166 -2.23 6.09 6.93
N VAL A 167 -3.16 5.35 6.32
CA VAL A 167 -4.61 5.52 6.51
C VAL A 167 -5.00 5.24 7.97
N VAL A 168 -4.52 4.14 8.55
CA VAL A 168 -4.78 3.80 9.95
C VAL A 168 -4.24 4.88 10.88
N PHE A 169 -3.02 5.35 10.63
CA PHE A 169 -2.39 6.41 11.41
C PHE A 169 -3.25 7.67 11.46
N PHE A 170 -3.70 8.18 10.31
CA PHE A 170 -4.55 9.36 10.26
C PHE A 170 -5.93 9.12 10.88
N TYR A 171 -6.49 7.92 10.69
CA TYR A 171 -7.77 7.55 11.28
C TYR A 171 -7.71 7.53 12.82
N CYS A 172 -6.59 7.13 13.42
CA CYS A 172 -6.36 7.18 14.86
C CYS A 172 -6.25 8.62 15.41
N ILE A 173 -5.88 9.60 14.58
CA ILE A 173 -5.78 11.01 15.00
C ILE A 173 -7.13 11.72 14.83
N ILE A 174 -7.80 11.49 13.70
CA ILE A 174 -9.05 12.15 13.32
C ILE A 174 -10.04 11.07 12.85
N PRO A 175 -10.94 10.56 13.71
CA PRO A 175 -11.90 9.54 13.31
C PRO A 175 -13.02 10.16 12.47
N ASN A 176 -12.76 10.44 11.19
CA ASN A 176 -13.70 10.98 10.21
C ASN A 176 -13.20 10.79 8.76
N THR A 177 -14.03 11.10 7.77
CA THR A 177 -13.66 11.16 6.34
C THR A 177 -12.44 12.05 6.07
N MET A 178 -12.20 13.05 6.92
CA MET A 178 -11.02 13.94 6.86
C MET A 178 -9.68 13.18 6.99
N ALA A 179 -9.62 12.07 7.73
CA ALA A 179 -8.41 11.24 7.79
C ALA A 179 -8.05 10.64 6.42
N GLY A 180 -9.06 10.28 5.63
CA GLY A 180 -8.87 9.79 4.28
C GLY A 180 -8.31 10.85 3.35
N ILE A 181 -8.85 12.07 3.42
CA ILE A 181 -8.36 13.20 2.62
C ILE A 181 -6.90 13.51 2.97
N MET A 182 -6.56 13.54 4.27
CA MET A 182 -5.17 13.76 4.71
C MET A 182 -4.23 12.66 4.25
N ALA A 183 -4.68 11.40 4.27
CA ALA A 183 -3.89 10.28 3.76
C ALA A 183 -3.60 10.43 2.26
N VAL A 184 -4.61 10.79 1.47
CA VAL A 184 -4.47 11.04 0.02
C VAL A 184 -3.51 12.20 -0.24
N LEU A 185 -3.66 13.32 0.48
CA LEU A 185 -2.78 14.48 0.33
C LEU A 185 -1.32 14.13 0.64
N LEU A 186 -1.07 13.33 1.67
CA LEU A 186 0.29 12.91 2.02
C LEU A 186 0.89 11.96 0.98
N ILE A 187 0.07 11.10 0.37
CA ILE A 187 0.49 10.23 -0.74
C ILE A 187 0.88 11.08 -1.96
N ILE A 188 0.06 12.09 -2.31
CA ILE A 188 0.36 13.03 -3.40
C ILE A 188 1.66 13.78 -3.11
N ALA A 189 1.85 14.27 -1.87
CA ALA A 189 3.08 14.92 -1.45
C ALA A 189 4.30 13.98 -1.57
N GLY A 190 4.13 12.69 -1.24
CA GLY A 190 5.16 11.65 -1.36
C GLY A 190 5.67 11.43 -2.80
N PHE A 191 4.83 11.67 -3.82
CA PHE A 191 5.28 11.65 -5.22
C PHE A 191 6.21 12.83 -5.56
N GLY A 192 6.03 13.98 -4.90
CA GLY A 192 6.79 15.21 -5.12
C GLY A 192 8.14 15.28 -4.39
N VAL A 193 8.41 14.38 -3.43
CA VAL A 193 9.64 14.39 -2.60
C VAL A 193 10.96 14.47 -3.41
N PRO A 194 11.19 13.68 -4.48
CA PRO A 194 12.46 13.77 -5.21
C PRO A 194 12.63 15.12 -5.92
N MET A 195 11.55 15.69 -6.44
CA MET A 195 11.57 17.01 -7.08
C MET A 195 11.88 18.10 -6.04
N ALA A 196 11.25 18.02 -4.86
CA ALA A 196 11.54 18.93 -3.76
C ALA A 196 12.98 18.83 -3.27
N ARG A 197 13.53 17.61 -3.17
CA ARG A 197 14.93 17.37 -2.79
C ARG A 197 15.89 17.97 -3.81
N GLN A 198 15.62 17.80 -5.10
CA GLN A 198 16.44 18.37 -6.16
C GLN A 198 16.38 19.91 -6.14
N ALA A 199 15.19 20.49 -5.96
CA ALA A 199 15.03 21.94 -5.83
C ALA A 199 15.79 22.52 -4.63
N ILE A 200 15.77 21.85 -3.48
CA ILE A 200 16.52 22.26 -2.28
C ILE A 200 18.03 22.21 -2.53
N SER A 201 18.52 21.14 -3.18
CA SER A 201 19.95 21.00 -3.48
C SER A 201 20.50 22.07 -4.44
N LEU A 202 19.64 22.65 -5.28
CA LEU A 202 20.00 23.71 -6.23
C LEU A 202 19.89 25.11 -5.64
N THR A 203 19.02 25.31 -4.65
CA THR A 203 18.64 26.65 -4.16
C THR A 203 19.35 27.01 -2.85
N LEU A 204 19.75 26.03 -2.03
CA LEU A 204 20.27 26.28 -0.67
C LEU A 204 21.72 25.79 -0.51
N PRO A 205 22.64 26.64 0.01
CA PRO A 205 23.98 26.19 0.40
C PRO A 205 23.91 25.16 1.53
N PRO A 206 24.93 24.28 1.67
CA PRO A 206 24.96 23.23 2.68
C PRO A 206 25.09 23.84 4.08
N GLY A 207 23.95 24.10 4.72
CA GLY A 207 23.84 24.59 6.09
C GLY A 207 22.81 23.78 6.89
N PHE A 208 22.68 24.10 8.17
CA PHE A 208 21.77 23.43 9.12
C PHE A 208 20.30 23.37 8.63
N VAL A 209 19.85 24.40 7.90
CA VAL A 209 18.50 24.48 7.31
C VAL A 209 18.31 23.43 6.22
N SER A 210 19.31 23.21 5.36
CA SER A 210 19.25 22.19 4.31
C SER A 210 19.19 20.76 4.89
N SER A 211 19.93 20.51 5.98
CA SER A 211 19.91 19.21 6.67
C SER A 211 18.59 18.95 7.39
N SER A 212 17.99 19.99 8.00
CA SER A 212 16.69 19.88 8.66
C SER A 212 15.55 19.66 7.67
N LEU A 213 15.57 20.35 6.53
CA LEU A 213 14.61 20.14 5.44
C LEU A 213 14.76 18.78 4.78
N ALA A 214 15.99 18.30 4.59
CA ALA A 214 16.26 16.96 4.08
C ALA A 214 15.73 15.89 5.05
N PHE A 215 15.95 16.05 6.35
CA PHE A 215 15.42 15.14 7.37
C PHE A 215 13.88 15.15 7.40
N GLY A 216 13.26 16.33 7.27
CA GLY A 216 11.80 16.46 7.17
C GLY A 216 11.24 15.77 5.92
N LEU A 217 11.93 15.86 4.78
CA LEU A 217 11.56 15.16 3.55
C LEU A 217 11.77 13.65 3.64
N ASP A 218 12.79 13.19 4.35
CA ASP A 218 13.06 11.77 4.56
C ASP A 218 12.04 11.11 5.51
N CYS A 219 11.32 11.90 6.31
CA CYS A 219 10.15 11.44 7.07
C CYS A 219 8.93 11.17 6.18
N ILE A 220 8.85 11.78 4.99
CA ILE A 220 7.76 11.55 4.03
C ILE A 220 8.11 10.30 3.22
N PRO A 221 7.15 9.36 3.03
CA PRO A 221 7.40 8.18 2.22
C PRO A 221 7.78 8.57 0.78
N GLN A 222 8.96 8.14 0.34
CA GLN A 222 9.50 8.42 -1.00
C GLN A 222 8.85 7.53 -2.07
N ILE A 223 7.54 7.69 -2.28
CA ILE A 223 6.71 6.83 -3.14
C ILE A 223 7.26 6.75 -4.57
N ASN A 224 7.73 7.88 -5.11
CA ASN A 224 8.30 7.92 -6.46
C ASN A 224 9.60 7.09 -6.58
N SER A 225 10.43 7.07 -5.54
CA SER A 225 11.63 6.23 -5.53
C SER A 225 11.30 4.74 -5.49
N LEU A 226 10.26 4.34 -4.74
CA LEU A 226 9.75 2.96 -4.69
C LEU A 226 9.16 2.53 -6.04
N TRP A 227 8.45 3.44 -6.72
CA TRP A 227 8.00 3.22 -8.10
C TRP A 227 9.18 2.99 -9.04
N GLY A 228 10.21 3.84 -8.96
CA GLY A 228 11.43 3.72 -9.76
C GLY A 228 12.17 2.40 -9.52
N VAL A 229 12.30 1.97 -8.26
CA VAL A 229 12.89 0.68 -7.88
C VAL A 229 12.09 -0.48 -8.49
N SER A 230 10.77 -0.43 -8.41
CA SER A 230 9.93 -1.47 -9.01
C SER A 230 10.05 -1.51 -10.54
N MET A 231 10.16 -0.36 -11.21
CA MET A 231 10.37 -0.28 -12.66
C MET A 231 11.76 -0.77 -13.09
N GLN A 232 12.79 -0.56 -12.27
CA GLN A 232 14.13 -1.10 -12.46
C GLN A 232 14.13 -2.63 -12.42
N TYR A 233 13.49 -3.24 -11.42
CA TYR A 233 13.40 -4.71 -11.31
C TYR A 233 12.64 -5.35 -12.47
N LEU A 234 11.68 -4.63 -13.04
CA LEU A 234 10.96 -5.05 -14.25
C LEU A 234 11.73 -4.78 -15.55
N LYS A 235 12.98 -4.29 -15.46
CA LYS A 235 13.86 -3.92 -16.60
C LYS A 235 13.24 -2.93 -17.59
N PHE A 236 12.23 -2.15 -17.18
CA PHE A 236 11.60 -1.15 -18.06
C PHE A 236 12.52 -0.01 -18.39
N PHE A 237 13.41 0.32 -17.46
CA PHE A 237 14.41 1.35 -17.61
C PHE A 237 15.71 0.82 -17.02
N ASN A 238 16.82 1.07 -17.70
CA ASN A 238 18.16 0.70 -17.24
C ASN A 238 18.62 1.63 -16.09
N LEU A 239 17.75 1.83 -15.11
CA LEU A 239 17.97 2.65 -13.93
C LEU A 239 18.84 1.86 -12.96
N ASN A 240 19.88 2.48 -12.41
CA ASN A 240 20.72 1.87 -11.39
C ASN A 240 20.44 2.57 -10.05
N ILE A 241 19.35 2.17 -9.38
CA ILE A 241 18.96 2.68 -8.07
C ILE A 241 19.30 1.62 -7.01
N SER A 242 19.91 2.03 -5.91
CA SER A 242 20.15 1.17 -4.75
C SER A 242 18.82 0.88 -4.05
N ALA A 243 18.24 -0.29 -4.29
CA ALA A 243 16.92 -0.68 -3.79
C ALA A 243 16.89 -0.98 -2.27
N THR A 244 17.98 -1.53 -1.73
CA THR A 244 18.09 -1.96 -0.33
C THR A 244 17.82 -0.85 0.71
N PRO A 245 18.42 0.35 0.63
CA PRO A 245 18.17 1.39 1.63
C PRO A 245 16.72 1.90 1.60
N ILE A 246 16.11 2.00 0.41
CA ILE A 246 14.74 2.51 0.24
C ILE A 246 13.72 1.52 0.83
N ILE A 247 13.90 0.22 0.57
CA ILE A 247 13.03 -0.82 1.13
C ILE A 247 13.11 -0.82 2.66
N PHE A 248 14.33 -0.72 3.21
CA PHE A 248 14.53 -0.71 4.66
C PHE A 248 13.91 0.54 5.31
N GLN A 249 14.10 1.73 4.72
CA GLN A 249 13.46 2.96 5.19
C GLN A 249 11.94 2.84 5.17
N THR A 250 11.37 2.27 4.11
CA THR A 250 9.91 2.09 3.99
C THR A 250 9.36 1.15 5.06
N LEU A 251 10.05 0.03 5.32
CA LEU A 251 9.69 -0.88 6.41
C LEU A 251 9.80 -0.20 7.79
N ALA A 252 10.85 0.58 8.02
CA ALA A 252 11.01 1.35 9.25
C ALA A 252 9.86 2.36 9.44
N VAL A 253 9.47 3.09 8.40
CA VAL A 253 8.34 4.01 8.43
C VAL A 253 7.03 3.28 8.73
N ILE A 254 6.76 2.13 8.09
CA ILE A 254 5.58 1.30 8.39
C ILE A 254 5.57 0.90 9.86
N PHE A 255 6.70 0.43 10.39
CA PHE A 255 6.79 -0.02 11.78
C PHE A 255 6.56 1.14 12.76
N VAL A 256 7.19 2.29 12.51
CA VAL A 256 7.03 3.51 13.32
C VAL A 256 5.58 4.01 13.28
N LEU A 257 4.96 4.08 12.11
CA LEU A 257 3.55 4.49 11.97
C LEU A 257 2.61 3.57 12.75
N ASN A 258 2.81 2.25 12.68
CA ASN A 258 2.00 1.29 13.42
C ASN A 258 2.19 1.43 14.94
N ILE A 259 3.43 1.58 15.42
CA ILE A 259 3.70 1.82 16.84
C ILE A 259 3.02 3.10 17.31
N ILE A 260 3.16 4.21 16.57
CA ILE A 260 2.55 5.47 16.96
C ILE A 260 1.03 5.35 16.98
N SER A 261 0.44 4.65 16.00
CA SER A 261 -1.01 4.40 15.94
C SER A 261 -1.49 3.65 17.18
N VAL A 262 -0.79 2.59 17.59
CA VAL A 262 -1.09 1.83 18.82
C VAL A 262 -0.94 2.69 20.08
N LEU A 263 0.13 3.48 20.17
CA LEU A 263 0.37 4.37 21.31
C LEU A 263 -0.69 5.49 21.42
N ARG A 264 -1.09 6.08 20.30
CA ARG A 264 -2.12 7.12 20.26
C ARG A 264 -3.49 6.56 20.63
N PHE A 265 -3.84 5.39 20.11
CA PHE A 265 -5.09 4.72 20.41
C PHE A 265 -5.24 4.39 21.90
N ARG A 266 -4.13 4.07 22.58
CA ARG A 266 -4.12 3.89 24.04
C ARG A 266 -4.56 5.14 24.81
N ARG A 267 -4.27 6.36 24.31
CA ARG A 267 -4.62 7.62 24.98
C ARG A 267 -6.02 8.12 24.65
N PHE A 268 -6.54 7.83 23.45
CA PHE A 268 -7.77 8.47 22.94
C PHE A 268 -9.06 7.95 23.59
N CYS A 269 -9.05 6.73 24.13
CA CYS A 269 -10.18 6.19 24.89
C CYS A 269 -9.90 6.38 26.40
N GLN A 270 -10.19 7.57 26.93
CA GLN A 270 -10.34 7.82 28.38
C GLN A 270 -11.79 8.17 28.77
N PHE A 271 -12.75 7.78 27.91
CA PHE A 271 -14.16 7.71 28.28
C PHE A 271 -14.49 6.32 28.84
#